data_AF-A0A0E9Y145-F1
#
_entry.id   AF-A0A0E9Y145-F1
#
_cell.length_a   1.000
_cell.length_b   1.000
_cell.length_c   1.000
_cell.angle_alpha   90.00
_cell.angle_beta   90.00
_cell.angle_gamma   90.00
#
_symmetry.space_group_name_H-M   'P 1'
#
loop_
_entity.id
_entity.type
_entity.pdbx_description
1 polymer ?
#
loop_
_entity_poly.entity_id
_entity_poly.type
_entity_poly.pdbx_seq_one_letter_code
_entity_poly.pdbx_strand_id
1 'polypeptide(L)'
;MTAEVLEHVFSDLRSSRRRVVLELPVVSAETGSNLGPVLREMGVRQAFGRDAAFQRITPTSHASLSWAMHRARLDIVAGDARSIVSRAYRHVVDNITSTSGEALPDVVLLVNKPF
;
A
#
# COMPACT_ATOMS: atom_id res chain seq x y z
N MET A 1 -12.75 -7.72 1.30
CA MET A 1 -11.82 -8.07 2.40
C MET A 1 -12.23 -7.29 3.63
N THR A 2 -12.34 -7.92 4.80
CA THR A 2 -12.71 -7.25 6.05
C THR A 2 -11.47 -6.96 6.91
N ALA A 3 -11.60 -6.09 7.91
CA ALA A 3 -10.51 -5.83 8.86
C ALA A 3 -10.09 -7.10 9.61
N GLU A 4 -11.06 -7.94 10.00
CA GLU A 4 -10.80 -9.20 10.70
C GLU A 4 -9.91 -10.15 9.90
N VAL A 5 -10.14 -10.25 8.58
CA VAL A 5 -9.31 -11.09 7.69
C VAL A 5 -7.88 -10.56 7.63
N LEU A 6 -7.69 -9.24 7.56
CA LEU A 6 -6.36 -8.63 7.58
C LEU A 6 -5.62 -8.91 8.89
N GLU A 7 -6.29 -8.79 10.03
CA GLU A 7 -5.68 -9.07 11.33
C GLU A 7 -5.25 -10.53 11.46
N HIS A 8 -6.05 -11.48 10.96
CA HIS A 8 -5.68 -12.89 10.93
C HIS A 8 -4.42 -13.11 10.07
N VAL A 9 -4.40 -12.55 8.85
CA VAL A 9 -3.23 -12.66 7.96
C VAL A 9 -1.97 -12.09 8.63
N PHE A 10 -2.06 -10.93 9.27
CA PHE A 10 -0.91 -10.33 9.96
C PHE A 10 -0.48 -11.12 11.19
N SER A 11 -1.42 -11.70 11.93
CA SER A 11 -1.13 -12.59 13.06
C SER A 11 -0.35 -13.83 12.60
N ASP A 12 -0.83 -14.49 11.54
CA ASP A 12 -0.18 -15.68 10.98
C ASP A 12 1.23 -15.37 10.49
N LEU A 13 1.41 -14.25 9.77
CA LEU A 13 2.72 -13.80 9.30
C LEU A 13 3.71 -13.56 10.46
N ARG A 14 3.25 -12.95 11.56
CA ARG A 14 4.11 -12.71 12.75
C ARG A 14 4.53 -14.00 13.44
N SER A 15 3.68 -15.03 13.42
CA SER A 15 3.98 -16.32 14.02
C SER A 15 4.94 -17.17 13.15
N SER A 16 4.98 -16.91 11.84
CA SER A 16 5.86 -17.61 10.90
C SER A 16 7.23 -16.94 10.78
N ARG A 17 8.32 -17.66 11.07
CA ARG A 17 9.70 -17.20 10.80
C ARG A 17 10.29 -17.94 9.60
N ARG A 18 9.75 -17.67 8.41
CA ARG A 18 10.25 -18.24 7.14
C ARG A 18 11.19 -17.28 6.44
N ARG A 19 12.27 -17.79 5.85
CA ARG A 19 13.09 -17.02 4.92
C ARG A 19 12.37 -16.93 3.58
N VAL A 20 12.11 -15.70 3.13
CA VAL A 20 11.38 -15.43 1.89
C VAL A 20 12.29 -14.69 0.91
N VAL A 21 12.38 -15.19 -0.32
CA VAL A 21 12.88 -14.42 -1.46
C VAL A 21 11.70 -13.70 -2.10
N LEU A 22 11.75 -12.37 -2.13
CA LEU A 22 10.70 -11.51 -2.67
C LEU A 22 11.16 -10.85 -3.97
N GLU A 23 10.40 -11.08 -5.04
CA GLU A 23 10.49 -10.31 -6.28
C GLU A 23 9.27 -9.40 -6.42
N LEU A 24 9.52 -8.09 -6.30
CA LEU A 24 8.51 -7.05 -6.38
C LEU A 24 8.90 -6.06 -7.49
N PRO A 25 7.96 -5.68 -8.39
CA PRO A 25 8.27 -4.75 -9.47
C PRO A 25 8.50 -3.34 -8.94
N VAL A 26 9.42 -2.62 -9.59
CA VAL A 26 9.52 -1.16 -9.48
C VAL A 26 8.36 -0.57 -10.25
N VAL A 27 7.47 0.16 -9.57
CA VAL A 27 6.25 0.68 -10.18
C VAL A 27 5.84 1.99 -9.54
N SER A 28 5.20 2.85 -10.32
CA SER A 28 4.50 4.03 -9.86
C SER A 28 3.02 3.87 -10.16
N ALA A 29 2.17 4.11 -9.17
CA ALA A 29 0.72 4.07 -9.30
C ALA A 29 0.13 5.37 -8.78
N GLU A 30 -0.84 5.92 -9.50
CA GLU A 30 -1.54 7.13 -9.11
C GLU A 30 -3.04 6.94 -9.31
N THR A 31 -3.83 7.37 -8.33
CA THR A 31 -5.28 7.33 -8.40
C THR A 31 -5.87 8.66 -7.97
N GLY A 32 -6.97 9.04 -8.63
CA GLY A 32 -7.78 10.20 -8.32
C GLY A 32 -9.24 9.79 -8.29
N SER A 33 -10.00 10.23 -7.29
CA SER A 33 -11.41 9.87 -7.15
C SER A 33 -12.22 10.98 -6.50
N ASN A 34 -13.38 11.26 -7.08
CA ASN A 34 -14.40 12.05 -6.41
C ASN A 34 -15.14 11.15 -5.41
N LEU A 35 -14.88 11.38 -4.13
CA LEU A 35 -15.49 10.64 -3.02
C LEU A 35 -16.95 11.04 -2.75
N GLY A 36 -17.44 12.14 -3.34
CA GLY A 36 -18.78 12.66 -3.10
C GLY A 36 -19.90 11.60 -3.21
N PRO A 37 -19.98 10.82 -4.30
CA PRO A 37 -20.98 9.74 -4.43
C PRO A 37 -20.89 8.71 -3.30
N VAL A 38 -19.71 8.14 -3.06
CA VAL A 38 -19.50 7.09 -2.04
C VAL A 38 -19.76 7.62 -0.62
N LEU A 39 -19.34 8.85 -0.30
CA LEU A 39 -19.61 9.47 1.00
C LEU A 39 -21.12 9.65 1.23
N ARG A 40 -21.90 10.03 0.21
CA ARG A 40 -23.36 10.12 0.31
C ARG A 40 -24.01 8.75 0.52
N GLU A 41 -23.51 7.73 -0.16
CA GLU A 41 -23.97 6.33 0.02
C GLU A 41 -23.69 5.84 1.44
N MET A 42 -22.53 6.16 2.00
CA MET A 42 -22.13 5.83 3.38
C MET A 42 -22.82 6.68 4.46
N GLY A 43 -23.70 7.63 4.09
CA GLY A 43 -24.52 8.40 5.03
C GLY A 43 -24.07 9.83 5.28
N VAL A 44 -22.94 10.28 4.71
CA VAL A 44 -22.49 11.67 4.75
C VAL A 44 -23.26 12.49 3.71
N ARG A 45 -24.59 12.58 3.86
CA ARG A 45 -25.48 13.21 2.88
C ARG A 45 -25.68 14.71 3.13
N GLN A 46 -25.87 15.07 4.41
CA GLN A 46 -26.22 16.45 4.79
C GLN A 46 -25.17 17.46 4.33
N ALA A 47 -23.89 17.12 4.42
CA ALA A 47 -22.78 17.98 4.00
C ALA A 47 -22.83 18.38 2.51
N PHE A 48 -23.48 17.58 1.66
CA PHE A 48 -23.63 17.83 0.22
C PHE A 48 -25.05 18.30 -0.16
N GLY A 49 -25.93 18.49 0.82
CA GLY A 49 -27.32 18.90 0.63
C GLY A 49 -27.53 20.38 0.92
N ARG A 50 -28.76 20.86 0.66
CA ARG A 50 -29.14 22.25 0.98
C ARG A 50 -29.20 22.53 2.48
N ASP A 51 -29.38 21.48 3.28
CA ASP A 51 -29.46 21.55 4.75
C ASP A 51 -28.07 21.40 5.40
N ALA A 52 -27.00 21.63 4.64
CA ALA A 52 -25.63 21.60 5.14
C ALA A 52 -25.42 22.70 6.19
N ALA A 53 -25.00 22.29 7.38
CA ALA A 53 -24.77 23.18 8.51
C ALA A 53 -23.29 23.61 8.59
N PHE A 54 -22.88 24.56 7.75
CA PHE A 54 -21.51 25.09 7.72
C PHE A 54 -21.36 26.48 8.32
N GLN A 55 -22.30 26.92 9.17
CA GLN A 55 -22.34 28.28 9.72
C GLN A 55 -21.12 28.62 10.60
N ARG A 56 -20.43 27.61 11.15
CA ARG A 56 -19.17 27.78 11.89
C ARG A 56 -17.94 27.97 10.99
N ILE A 57 -18.06 27.62 9.71
CA ILE A 57 -16.96 27.70 8.72
C ILE A 57 -17.13 28.93 7.83
N THR A 58 -18.37 29.24 7.46
CA THR A 58 -18.69 30.38 6.59
C THR A 58 -20.01 31.04 7.02
N PRO A 59 -20.11 32.38 6.97
CA PRO A 59 -21.35 33.10 7.25
C PRO A 59 -22.41 32.94 6.15
N THR A 60 -22.08 32.32 5.01
CA THR A 60 -23.02 32.07 3.91
C THR A 60 -24.12 31.10 4.33
N SER A 61 -25.39 31.52 4.19
CA SER A 61 -26.57 30.77 4.63
C SER A 61 -26.87 29.48 3.86
N HIS A 62 -26.20 29.23 2.72
CA HIS A 62 -26.43 28.08 1.84
C HIS A 62 -25.13 27.43 1.33
N ALA A 63 -24.08 27.42 2.15
CA ALA A 63 -22.86 26.70 1.80
C ALA A 63 -23.10 25.18 1.87
N SER A 64 -22.63 24.45 0.86
CA SER A 64 -22.66 22.98 0.80
C SER A 64 -21.43 22.45 0.06
N LEU A 65 -21.08 21.18 0.27
CA LEU A 65 -20.04 20.52 -0.52
C LEU A 65 -20.58 20.13 -1.89
N SER A 66 -19.88 20.54 -2.94
CA SER A 66 -20.17 20.13 -4.32
C SER A 66 -19.50 18.79 -4.66
N TRP A 67 -18.23 18.64 -4.28
CA TRP A 67 -17.41 17.44 -4.49
C TRP A 67 -16.34 17.29 -3.41
N ALA A 68 -15.76 16.10 -3.31
CA ALA A 68 -14.64 15.79 -2.42
C ALA A 68 -13.61 14.99 -3.20
N MET A 69 -12.47 15.59 -3.55
CA MET A 69 -11.44 14.92 -4.36
C MET A 69 -10.41 14.28 -3.46
N HIS A 70 -10.08 13.02 -3.74
CA HIS A 70 -8.95 12.32 -3.17
C HIS A 70 -7.97 11.95 -4.28
N ARG A 71 -6.68 12.20 -4.05
CA ARG A 71 -5.60 11.80 -4.93
C ARG A 71 -4.52 11.13 -4.11
N ALA A 72 -4.07 9.96 -4.56
CA ALA A 72 -3.03 9.18 -3.92
C ALA A 72 -2.02 8.72 -4.97
N ARG A 73 -0.74 8.73 -4.59
CA ARG A 73 0.37 8.24 -5.39
C ARG A 73 1.21 7.29 -4.55
N LEU A 74 1.61 6.18 -5.15
CA LEU A 74 2.49 5.17 -4.57
C LEU A 74 3.64 4.92 -5.53
N ASP A 75 4.86 5.11 -5.05
CA ASP A 75 6.07 4.76 -5.77
C ASP A 75 6.75 3.60 -5.03
N ILE A 76 6.86 2.45 -5.70
CA ILE A 76 7.66 1.30 -5.26
C ILE A 76 8.97 1.39 -6.03
N VAL A 77 10.04 1.71 -5.32
CA VAL A 77 11.38 1.82 -5.87
C VAL A 77 12.29 0.76 -5.24
N ALA A 78 13.31 0.34 -5.98
CA ALA A 78 14.40 -0.39 -5.37
C ALA A 78 15.04 0.50 -4.28
N GLY A 79 15.49 -0.12 -3.19
CA GLY A 79 16.27 0.59 -2.18
C GLY A 79 17.52 1.24 -2.78
N ASP A 80 18.21 2.04 -1.97
CA ASP A 80 19.41 2.77 -2.43
C ASP A 80 20.48 1.87 -3.07
N ALA A 81 21.39 2.48 -3.84
CA ALA A 81 22.47 1.75 -4.51
C ALA A 81 23.30 0.91 -3.54
N ARG A 82 23.38 1.28 -2.25
CA ARG A 82 24.07 0.49 -1.21
C ARG A 82 23.34 -0.83 -0.92
N SER A 83 22.01 -0.85 -0.91
CA SER A 83 21.20 -2.06 -0.79
C SER A 83 21.31 -2.98 -2.02
N ILE A 84 21.40 -2.40 -3.22
CA ILE A 84 21.58 -3.15 -4.48
C ILE A 84 23.01 -3.74 -4.58
N VAL A 85 24.02 -2.95 -4.21
CA VAL A 85 25.43 -3.37 -4.22
C VAL A 85 25.69 -4.44 -3.14
N SER A 86 25.04 -4.37 -1.97
CA SER A 86 25.12 -5.43 -0.97
C SER A 86 24.59 -6.78 -1.50
N ARG A 87 23.49 -6.77 -2.29
CA ARG A 87 22.96 -7.97 -2.95
C ARG A 87 23.92 -8.50 -4.02
N ALA A 88 24.52 -7.64 -4.83
CA ALA A 88 25.49 -8.03 -5.85
C ALA A 88 26.78 -8.60 -5.23
N TYR A 89 27.30 -8.00 -4.16
CA TYR A 89 28.47 -8.52 -3.43
C TYR A 89 28.18 -9.87 -2.79
N ARG A 90 27.00 -10.05 -2.18
CA ARG A 90 26.61 -11.35 -1.61
C ARG A 90 26.55 -12.41 -2.70
N HIS A 91 25.88 -12.12 -3.82
CA HIS A 91 25.75 -13.05 -4.95
C HIS A 91 27.08 -13.39 -5.65
N VAL A 92 28.06 -12.47 -5.67
CA VAL A 92 29.42 -12.71 -6.18
C VAL A 92 30.25 -13.53 -5.19
N VAL A 93 30.13 -13.25 -3.89
CA VAL A 93 30.79 -14.03 -2.83
C VAL A 93 30.22 -15.46 -2.78
N ASP A 94 28.91 -15.65 -2.94
CA ASP A 94 28.29 -16.98 -2.95
C ASP A 94 28.71 -17.81 -4.18
N ASN A 95 28.98 -17.14 -5.31
CA ASN A 95 29.47 -17.79 -6.53
C ASN A 95 30.99 -18.08 -6.53
N ILE A 96 31.79 -17.32 -5.77
CA ILE A 96 33.24 -17.57 -5.63
C ILE A 96 33.53 -18.52 -4.45
N THR A 97 32.63 -18.61 -3.48
CA THR A 97 32.72 -19.50 -2.30
C THR A 97 31.68 -20.61 -2.38
N SER A 98 31.65 -21.38 -3.47
CA SER A 98 30.95 -22.68 -3.50
C SER A 98 31.71 -23.73 -2.67
N THR A 99 31.74 -23.50 -1.35
CA THR A 99 31.88 -24.52 -0.30
C THR A 99 31.52 -23.88 1.03
N SER A 100 30.23 -23.70 1.34
CA SER A 100 29.65 -23.85 2.70
C SER A 100 28.19 -23.36 2.81
N GLY A 101 27.25 -24.31 2.83
CA GLY A 101 26.18 -24.32 3.85
C GLY A 101 25.09 -23.24 3.89
N GLU A 102 24.80 -22.48 2.83
CA GLU A 102 23.59 -21.64 2.83
C GLU A 102 22.32 -22.48 2.64
N ALA A 103 21.46 -22.51 3.66
CA ALA A 103 20.16 -23.16 3.60
C ALA A 103 19.26 -22.47 2.54
N LEU A 104 18.71 -23.27 1.63
CA LEU A 104 17.74 -22.82 0.61
C LEU A 104 16.60 -22.03 1.25
N PRO A 105 16.06 -21.01 0.56
CA PRO A 105 14.92 -20.25 1.08
C PRO A 105 13.71 -21.16 1.27
N ASP A 106 12.94 -20.91 2.33
CA ASP A 106 11.74 -21.69 2.62
C ASP A 106 10.63 -21.41 1.58
N VAL A 107 10.60 -20.18 1.02
CA VAL A 107 9.56 -19.72 0.09
C VAL A 107 10.13 -18.67 -0.89
N VAL A 108 9.69 -18.74 -2.15
CA VAL A 108 9.88 -17.67 -3.15
C VAL A 108 8.52 -17.04 -3.46
N LEU A 109 8.40 -15.71 -3.31
CA LEU A 109 7.20 -14.93 -3.60
C LEU A 109 7.44 -14.05 -4.83
N LEU A 110 6.76 -14.39 -5.92
CA LEU A 110 6.82 -13.69 -7.20
C LEU A 110 5.56 -12.87 -7.41
N VAL A 111 5.69 -11.54 -7.42
CA VAL A 111 4.55 -10.64 -7.63
C VAL A 111 4.48 -10.24 -9.11
N ASN A 112 3.84 -11.07 -9.92
CA ASN A 112 3.72 -10.90 -11.38
C ASN A 112 2.28 -10.94 -11.91
N LYS A 113 1.28 -10.85 -11.02
CA LYS A 113 -0.16 -10.79 -11.31
C LYS A 113 -0.82 -9.66 -10.51
N PRO A 114 -2.02 -9.20 -10.89
CA PRO A 114 -2.78 -8.22 -10.10
C PRO A 114 -2.93 -8.68 -8.65
N PHE A 115 -2.75 -7.76 -7.70
CA PHE A 115 -2.82 -7.96 -6.26
C PHE A 115 -3.64 -6.84 -5.59
#